data_AF-G9KVM9-F1
#
_entry.id   AF-G9KVM9-F1
#
_cell.length_a   1.000
_cell.length_b   1.000
_cell.length_c   1.000
_cell.angle_alpha   90.00
_cell.angle_beta   90.00
_cell.angle_gamma   90.00
#
_symmetry.space_group_name_H-M   'P 1'
#
loop_
_entity.id
_entity.type
_entity.pdbx_description
1 polymer ?
#
loop_
_entity_poly.entity_id
_entity_poly.type
_entity_poly.pdbx_seq_one_letter_code
_entity_poly.pdbx_strand_id
1 'polypeptide(L)'
;ILETEKRLLFTEEVQEEDGCRTTLNKTMISPLQAPLENADGISSEAFLASMELDARERARRRRENKVLADALKEKGNEAFARGDYEAAIVCYSKGLDKLKDMKVLYTNRA
;
A
#
# COMPACT_ATOMS: atom_id res chain seq x y z
N ILE A 1 -13.89 14.26 18.57
CA ILE A 1 -12.64 13.77 19.20
C ILE A 1 -12.87 12.40 19.83
N LEU A 2 -13.90 12.23 20.68
CA LEU A 2 -14.25 10.93 21.27
C LEU A 2 -14.60 9.80 20.28
N GLU A 3 -15.21 10.12 19.14
CA GLU A 3 -15.60 9.11 18.14
C GLU A 3 -14.41 8.59 17.31
N THR A 4 -13.41 9.44 17.11
CA THR A 4 -12.16 9.07 16.45
C THR A 4 -11.25 8.25 17.37
N GLU A 5 -11.29 8.52 18.68
CA GLU A 5 -10.57 7.75 19.69
C GLU A 5 -11.21 6.36 19.90
N LYS A 6 -12.55 6.25 19.91
CA LYS A 6 -13.24 4.96 19.95
C LYS A 6 -12.92 4.06 18.73
N ARG A 7 -12.68 4.66 17.56
CA ARG A 7 -12.31 3.92 16.34
C ARG A 7 -10.84 3.47 16.32
N LEU A 8 -9.98 4.12 17.11
CA LEU A 8 -8.58 3.73 17.32
C LEU A 8 -8.45 2.65 18.42
N LEU A 9 -9.30 2.67 19.44
CA LEU A 9 -9.36 1.60 20.46
C LEU A 9 -9.86 0.27 19.90
N PHE A 10 -10.77 0.28 18.92
CA PHE A 10 -11.24 -0.95 18.27
C PHE A 10 -10.14 -1.68 17.45
N THR A 11 -9.03 -0.99 17.13
CA THR A 11 -7.88 -1.60 16.47
C THR A 11 -6.86 -2.23 17.41
N GLU A 12 -6.99 -2.07 18.73
CA GLU A 12 -6.11 -2.72 19.73
C GLU A 12 -6.63 -4.07 20.23
N GLU A 13 -7.88 -4.42 19.96
CA GLU A 13 -8.48 -5.72 20.37
C GLU A 13 -8.64 -6.72 19.21
N VAL A 14 -7.85 -6.60 18.14
CA VAL A 14 -7.72 -7.72 17.20
C VAL A 14 -6.83 -8.76 17.88
N GLN A 15 -7.48 -9.66 18.61
CA GLN A 15 -6.91 -10.93 19.03
C GLN A 15 -6.08 -11.49 17.88
N GLU A 16 -4.83 -11.79 18.21
CA GLU A 16 -3.94 -12.70 17.49
C GLU A 16 -4.65 -14.05 17.35
N GLU A 17 -5.62 -14.17 16.43
CA GLU A 17 -6.09 -15.46 15.95
C GLU A 17 -5.13 -15.94 14.88
N ASP A 18 -4.11 -16.62 15.38
CA ASP A 18 -3.17 -17.45 14.65
C ASP A 18 -3.94 -18.63 14.02
N GLY A 19 -4.52 -18.39 12.84
CA GLY A 19 -5.48 -19.34 12.27
C GLY A 19 -5.90 -19.06 10.83
N CYS A 20 -4.97 -18.88 9.90
CA CYS A 20 -5.28 -18.93 8.47
C CYS A 20 -5.64 -20.37 8.04
N ARG A 21 -6.88 -20.82 8.34
CA ARG A 21 -7.41 -22.10 7.85
C ARG A 21 -7.95 -21.92 6.43
N THR A 22 -7.08 -22.01 5.43
CA THR A 22 -7.53 -22.18 4.04
C THR A 22 -7.70 -23.66 3.72
N THR A 23 -8.90 -24.23 3.90
CA THR A 23 -9.23 -25.52 3.26
C THR A 23 -9.53 -25.26 1.79
N LEU A 24 -8.49 -25.09 0.98
CA LEU A 24 -8.61 -24.94 -0.47
C LEU A 24 -8.35 -26.31 -1.12
N ASN A 25 -9.34 -26.81 -1.86
CA ASN A 25 -9.15 -27.93 -2.77
C ASN A 25 -8.10 -27.53 -3.82
N LYS A 26 -6.92 -28.16 -3.78
CA LYS A 26 -5.77 -27.83 -4.62
C LYS A 26 -5.98 -28.37 -6.03
N THR A 27 -6.44 -27.53 -6.95
CA THR A 27 -6.51 -27.90 -8.37
C THR A 27 -5.09 -27.97 -8.95
N MET A 28 -4.63 -29.15 -9.36
CA MET A 28 -3.33 -29.33 -10.03
C MET A 28 -3.47 -29.01 -11.52
N ILE A 29 -2.89 -27.89 -11.97
CA ILE A 29 -2.92 -27.45 -13.39
C ILE A 29 -1.60 -27.80 -14.11
N SER A 30 -0.70 -28.59 -13.51
CA SER A 30 0.57 -28.99 -14.15
C SER A 30 1.01 -30.40 -13.77
N PRO A 31 1.62 -31.17 -14.69
CA PRO A 31 2.11 -32.51 -14.41
C PRO A 31 3.19 -32.50 -13.31
N LEU A 32 3.08 -33.43 -12.36
CA LEU A 32 4.00 -33.59 -11.24
C LEU A 32 5.39 -34.01 -11.76
N GLN A 33 6.34 -33.09 -11.81
CA GLN A 33 7.75 -33.44 -11.93
C GLN A 33 8.25 -33.92 -10.55
N ALA A 34 8.99 -35.03 -10.54
CA ALA A 34 9.41 -35.73 -9.34
C ALA A 34 10.20 -34.83 -8.36
N PRO A 35 10.22 -35.15 -7.05
CA PRO A 35 10.98 -34.40 -6.06
C PRO A 35 12.48 -34.53 -6.36
N LEU A 36 13.06 -33.51 -6.96
CA LEU A 36 14.49 -33.30 -6.88
C LEU A 36 14.79 -32.87 -5.45
N GLU A 37 15.42 -33.78 -4.70
CA GLU A 37 16.13 -33.53 -3.45
C GLU A 37 17.01 -32.28 -3.61
N ASN A 38 16.52 -31.12 -3.21
CA ASN A 38 17.32 -29.89 -3.14
C ASN A 38 17.64 -29.66 -1.67
N ALA A 39 18.77 -30.21 -1.23
CA ALA A 39 19.29 -30.11 0.13
C ALA A 39 19.84 -28.71 0.51
N ASP A 40 19.54 -27.68 -0.30
CA ASP A 40 19.81 -26.26 -0.03
C ASP A 40 18.52 -25.40 -0.15
N GLY A 41 17.35 -26.00 0.11
CA GLY A 41 16.07 -25.31 0.09
C GLY A 41 15.97 -24.29 1.25
N ILE A 42 15.88 -23.00 0.90
CA ILE A 42 15.55 -21.91 1.83
C ILE A 42 14.39 -22.39 2.73
N SER A 43 14.56 -22.32 4.06
CA SER A 43 13.54 -22.82 4.98
C SER A 43 12.21 -22.13 4.70
N SER A 44 11.10 -22.87 4.78
CA SER A 44 9.76 -22.32 4.57
C SER A 44 9.52 -21.07 5.43
N GLU A 45 10.05 -21.08 6.66
CA GLU A 45 10.03 -19.95 7.59
C GLU A 45 10.78 -18.74 7.05
N ALA A 46 11.98 -18.91 6.50
CA ALA A 46 12.76 -17.82 5.91
C ALA A 46 12.03 -17.18 4.70
N PHE A 47 11.32 -18.00 3.90
CA PHE A 47 10.49 -17.50 2.81
C PHE A 47 9.30 -16.67 3.32
N LEU A 48 8.56 -17.18 4.30
CA LEU A 48 7.43 -16.48 4.90
C LEU A 48 7.86 -15.16 5.55
N ALA A 49 8.97 -15.15 6.29
CA ALA A 49 9.54 -13.95 6.88
C ALA A 49 9.94 -12.91 5.82
N SER A 50 10.51 -13.35 4.70
CA SER A 50 10.87 -12.48 3.57
C SER A 50 9.62 -11.86 2.91
N MET A 51 8.56 -12.66 2.72
CA MET A 51 7.29 -12.17 2.19
C MET A 51 6.64 -11.15 3.13
N GLU A 52 6.66 -11.40 4.42
CA GLU A 52 6.10 -10.49 5.42
C GLU A 52 6.84 -9.15 5.41
N LEU A 53 8.18 -9.18 5.39
CA LEU A 53 9.01 -7.97 5.31
C LEU A 53 8.66 -7.14 4.06
N ASP A 54 8.54 -7.78 2.89
CA ASP A 54 8.15 -7.10 1.65
C ASP A 54 6.72 -6.55 1.71
N ALA A 55 5.79 -7.27 2.35
CA ALA A 55 4.43 -6.77 2.57
C ALA A 55 4.40 -5.52 3.47
N ARG A 56 5.16 -5.52 4.57
CA ARG A 56 5.31 -4.37 5.48
C ARG A 56 5.94 -3.19 4.75
N GLU A 57 6.98 -3.43 3.95
CA GLU A 57 7.65 -2.39 3.17
C GLU A 57 6.74 -1.77 2.10
N ARG A 58 5.99 -2.60 1.36
CA ARG A 58 4.98 -2.13 0.40
C ARG A 58 3.89 -1.30 1.08
N ALA A 59 3.45 -1.70 2.28
CA ALA A 59 2.51 -0.92 3.06
C ALA A 59 3.10 0.43 3.50
N ARG A 60 4.37 0.46 3.95
CA ARG A 60 5.08 1.70 4.31
C ARG A 60 5.16 2.66 3.12
N ARG A 61 5.67 2.20 1.98
CA ARG A 61 5.80 3.03 0.75
C ARG A 61 4.47 3.63 0.30
N ARG A 62 3.37 2.87 0.39
CA ARG A 62 2.02 3.40 0.06
C ARG A 62 1.59 4.52 1.00
N ARG A 63 1.87 4.40 2.30
CA ARG A 63 1.57 5.45 3.30
C ARG A 63 2.39 6.71 3.01
N GLU A 64 3.69 6.56 2.80
CA GLU A 64 4.59 7.68 2.48
C GLU A 64 4.21 8.40 1.19
N ASN A 65 3.95 7.65 0.11
CA ASN A 65 3.51 8.22 -1.16
C ASN A 65 2.19 8.95 -1.04
N LYS A 66 1.25 8.45 -0.23
CA LYS A 66 -0.02 9.12 0.05
C LYS A 66 0.21 10.46 0.75
N VAL A 67 1.00 10.48 1.82
CA VAL A 67 1.32 11.72 2.55
C VAL A 67 1.99 12.75 1.62
N LEU A 68 2.92 12.31 0.78
CA LEU A 68 3.60 13.19 -0.17
C LEU A 68 2.65 13.73 -1.25
N ALA A 69 1.75 12.89 -1.76
CA ALA A 69 0.72 13.32 -2.72
C ALA A 69 -0.25 14.34 -2.09
N ASP A 70 -0.67 14.12 -0.84
CA ASP A 70 -1.52 15.06 -0.09
C ASP A 70 -0.81 16.41 0.10
N ALA A 71 0.47 16.42 0.47
CA ALA A 71 1.25 17.66 0.60
C ALA A 71 1.38 18.42 -0.73
N LEU A 72 1.61 17.70 -1.84
CA LEU A 72 1.69 18.29 -3.18
C LEU A 72 0.35 18.84 -3.65
N LYS A 73 -0.75 18.16 -3.30
CA LYS A 73 -2.12 18.64 -3.54
C LYS A 73 -2.34 19.97 -2.81
N GLU A 74 -2.03 20.06 -1.52
CA GLU A 74 -2.22 21.32 -0.78
C GLU A 74 -1.37 22.45 -1.35
N LYS A 75 -0.10 22.18 -1.68
CA LYS A 75 0.76 23.19 -2.34
C LYS A 75 0.22 23.65 -3.69
N GLY A 76 -0.35 22.73 -4.47
CA GLY A 76 -1.04 23.05 -5.72
C GLY A 76 -2.29 23.91 -5.50
N ASN A 77 -3.09 23.58 -4.48
CA ASN A 77 -4.27 24.35 -4.10
C ASN A 77 -3.89 25.78 -3.69
N GLU A 78 -2.81 25.95 -2.93
CA GLU A 78 -2.29 27.27 -2.56
C GLU A 78 -1.82 28.07 -3.78
N ALA A 79 -1.12 27.45 -4.73
CA ALA A 79 -0.70 28.12 -5.96
C ALA A 79 -1.91 28.52 -6.82
N PHE A 80 -2.91 27.63 -6.92
CA PHE A 80 -4.16 27.90 -7.60
C PHE A 80 -4.91 29.08 -6.97
N ALA A 81 -5.00 29.13 -5.63
CA ALA A 81 -5.63 30.22 -4.90
C ALA A 81 -4.94 31.57 -5.11
N ARG A 82 -3.63 31.57 -5.39
CA ARG A 82 -2.87 32.78 -5.76
C ARG A 82 -3.01 33.17 -7.24
N GLY A 83 -3.67 32.35 -8.06
CA GLY A 83 -3.80 32.54 -9.51
C GLY A 83 -2.58 32.07 -10.32
N ASP A 84 -1.61 31.39 -9.69
CA ASP A 84 -0.46 30.80 -10.36
C ASP A 84 -0.80 29.38 -10.83
N TYR A 85 -1.46 29.29 -11.98
CA TYR A 85 -1.98 28.03 -12.51
C TYR A 85 -0.87 27.11 -13.05
N GLU A 86 0.21 27.66 -13.62
CA GLU A 86 1.33 26.84 -14.09
C GLU A 86 2.00 26.10 -12.94
N ALA A 87 2.28 26.80 -11.83
CA ALA A 87 2.84 26.17 -10.64
C ALA A 87 1.88 25.14 -10.03
N ALA A 88 0.58 25.41 -10.04
CA ALA A 88 -0.44 24.46 -9.57
C ALA A 88 -0.44 23.16 -10.39
N ILE A 89 -0.42 23.26 -11.73
CA ILE A 89 -0.37 22.09 -12.65
C ILE A 89 0.87 21.24 -12.39
N VAL A 90 2.03 21.87 -12.18
CA VAL A 90 3.28 21.16 -11.85
C VAL A 90 3.15 20.43 -10.51
N CYS A 91 2.56 21.06 -9.50
CA CYS A 91 2.36 20.43 -8.20
C CYS A 91 1.40 19.23 -8.29
N TYR A 92 0.27 19.37 -8.98
CA TYR A 92 -0.69 18.27 -9.14
C TYR A 92 -0.11 17.11 -9.96
N SER A 93 0.66 17.40 -11.01
CA SER A 93 1.34 16.36 -11.81
C SER A 93 2.36 15.58 -10.99
N LYS A 94 3.18 16.27 -10.17
CA LYS A 94 4.10 15.61 -9.23
C LYS A 94 3.37 14.78 -8.18
N GLY A 95 2.18 15.22 -7.75
CA GLY A 95 1.33 14.45 -6.83
C GLY A 95 0.86 13.13 -7.46
N LEU A 96 0.46 13.17 -8.74
CA LEU A 96 0.05 11.98 -9.50
C LEU A 96 1.20 10.99 -9.73
N ASP A 97 2.43 11.48 -9.88
CA ASP A 97 3.62 10.61 -9.96
C ASP A 97 3.83 9.80 -8.68
N LYS A 98 3.38 10.32 -7.52
CA LYS A 98 3.44 9.62 -6.24
C LYS A 98 2.24 8.72 -6.00
N LEU A 99 1.04 9.19 -6.34
CA LEU A 99 -0.21 8.44 -6.17
C LEU A 99 -1.14 8.62 -7.37
N LYS A 100 -1.01 7.69 -8.33
CA LYS A 100 -1.81 7.69 -9.57
C LYS A 100 -3.31 7.50 -9.34
N ASP A 101 -3.71 6.87 -8.25
CA ASP A 101 -5.11 6.57 -7.96
C ASP A 101 -5.88 7.77 -7.36
N MET A 102 -5.22 8.91 -7.17
CA MET A 102 -5.80 10.08 -6.52
C MET A 102 -6.63 10.93 -7.49
N LYS A 103 -7.91 10.58 -7.67
CA LYS A 103 -8.82 11.24 -8.64
C LYS A 103 -8.84 12.78 -8.57
N VAL A 104 -8.73 13.34 -7.36
CA VAL A 104 -8.81 14.79 -7.12
C VAL A 104 -7.69 15.55 -7.83
N LEU A 105 -6.51 14.93 -7.96
CA LEU A 105 -5.40 15.57 -8.67
C LEU A 105 -5.63 15.65 -10.17
N TYR A 106 -6.37 14.72 -10.77
CA TYR A 106 -6.76 14.81 -12.17
C TYR A 106 -7.76 15.92 -12.41
N THR A 107 -8.74 16.08 -11.50
CA THR A 107 -9.76 17.14 -11.63
C THR A 107 -9.18 18.52 -11.44
N ASN A 108 -8.25 18.68 -10.49
CA ASN A 108 -7.67 20.00 -10.18
C ASN A 108 -6.61 20.45 -11.19
N ARG A 109 -6.06 19.53 -12.00
CA ARG A 109 -5.06 19.81 -13.04
C ARG A 109 -5.68 20.27 -14.37
N ALA A 110 -6.94 19.94 -14.63
CA ALA A 110 -7.64 20.23 -15.89
C ALA A 110 -7.92 21.72 -16.06
#